data_AF-X0VNJ4-F1
#
_entry.id   AF-X0VNJ4-F1
#
_cell.length_a   1.000
_cell.length_b   1.000
_cell.length_c   1.000
_cell.angle_alpha   90.00
_cell.angle_beta   90.00
_cell.angle_gamma   90.00
#
_symmetry.space_group_name_H-M   'P 1'
#
loop_
_entity.id
_entity.type
_entity.pdbx_description
1 polymer ?
#
loop_
_entity_poly.entity_id
_entity_poly.type
_entity_poly.pdbx_seq_one_letter_code
_entity_poly.pdbx_strand_id
1 'polypeptide(L)'
;PQPTRRRSAVSEDGGESWKNFEVVEVLPDGLQHRAYGCMGGLVRLPIDGRDILIFSNIDTEGEHRERVTVWASFDGGKTWPVKRLVEPGPSAYSSLNAGRPETPSEGQIYLHYEAGSGSKIARFNLTWLLDGEATGDGDVPDWIKNS
;
A
#
# COMPACT_ATOMS: atom_id res chain seq x y z
N PRO A 1 8.96 21.44 -1.40
CA PRO A 1 9.17 19.97 -1.43
C PRO A 1 8.24 19.29 -0.42
N GLN A 2 7.63 18.16 -0.77
CA GLN A 2 6.76 17.37 0.11
C GLN A 2 7.50 16.10 0.54
N PRO A 3 8.42 16.18 1.52
CA PRO A 3 9.33 15.07 1.83
C PRO A 3 8.63 13.90 2.55
N THR A 4 7.45 14.14 3.11
CA THR A 4 6.66 13.18 3.91
C THR A 4 5.63 12.40 3.08
N ARG A 5 5.67 12.56 1.76
CA ARG A 5 4.82 11.87 0.78
C ARG A 5 5.65 10.95 -0.10
N ARG A 6 5.04 9.84 -0.50
CA ARG A 6 5.62 8.94 -1.49
C ARG A 6 5.74 9.63 -2.84
N ARG A 7 6.66 9.10 -3.63
CA ARG A 7 6.87 9.48 -5.02
C ARG A 7 6.73 8.23 -5.88
N SER A 8 6.12 8.38 -7.04
CA SER A 8 6.05 7.36 -8.07
C SER A 8 6.80 7.84 -9.32
N ALA A 9 7.27 6.86 -10.07
CA ALA A 9 7.74 7.00 -11.44
C ALA A 9 7.49 5.66 -12.13
N VAL A 10 7.37 5.68 -13.45
CA VAL A 10 7.10 4.49 -14.26
C VAL A 10 8.24 4.25 -15.23
N SER A 11 8.64 2.99 -15.36
CA SER A 11 9.55 2.53 -16.40
C SER A 11 8.78 1.73 -17.45
N GLU A 12 9.14 1.94 -18.72
CA GLU A 12 8.60 1.22 -19.88
C GLU A 12 9.69 0.36 -20.57
N ASP A 13 10.90 0.32 -20.00
CA ASP A 13 12.10 -0.27 -20.58
C ASP A 13 12.80 -1.24 -19.61
N GLY A 14 12.03 -1.85 -18.71
CA GLY A 14 12.56 -2.85 -17.77
C GLY A 14 13.39 -2.26 -16.62
N GLY A 15 13.27 -0.95 -16.37
CA GLY A 15 13.92 -0.25 -15.26
C GLY A 15 15.16 0.55 -15.65
N GLU A 16 15.51 0.64 -16.94
CA GLU A 16 16.65 1.44 -17.42
C GLU A 16 16.40 2.94 -17.27
N SER A 17 15.20 3.41 -17.61
CA SER A 17 14.77 4.79 -17.42
C SER A 17 13.41 4.88 -16.74
N TRP A 18 13.18 6.04 -16.10
CA TRP A 18 11.98 6.31 -15.32
C TRP A 18 11.40 7.66 -15.75
N LYS A 19 10.09 7.67 -16.02
CA LYS A 19 9.33 8.83 -16.47
C LYS A 19 8.19 9.12 -15.49
N ASN A 20 7.50 10.23 -15.71
CA ASN A 20 6.28 10.60 -14.98
C ASN A 20 6.51 10.64 -13.46
N PHE A 21 7.60 11.30 -13.05
CA PHE A 21 7.87 11.51 -11.64
C PHE A 21 6.77 12.39 -11.03
N GLU A 22 6.16 11.92 -9.95
CA GLU A 22 5.09 12.63 -9.26
C GLU A 22 5.16 12.40 -7.74
N VAL A 23 4.54 13.33 -7.01
CA VAL A 23 4.28 13.18 -5.58
C VAL A 23 2.88 12.59 -5.42
N VAL A 24 2.77 11.50 -4.68
CA VAL A 24 1.50 10.84 -4.40
C VAL A 24 0.97 11.33 -3.06
N GLU A 25 0.09 12.33 -3.11
CA GLU A 25 -0.37 13.10 -1.94
C GLU A 25 -1.06 12.28 -0.85
N VAL A 26 -1.73 11.21 -1.24
CA VAL A 26 -2.49 10.35 -0.34
C VAL A 26 -1.62 9.29 0.36
N LEU A 27 -0.41 9.04 -0.14
CA LEU A 27 0.48 8.00 0.39
C LEU A 27 1.56 8.59 1.30
N PRO A 28 1.58 8.25 2.60
CA PRO A 28 2.59 8.74 3.52
C PRO A 28 3.95 8.10 3.25
N ASP A 29 5.02 8.84 3.53
CA ASP A 29 6.39 8.35 3.60
C ASP A 29 6.97 8.57 5.00
N GLY A 30 6.57 7.72 5.94
CA GLY A 30 7.07 7.76 7.31
C GLY A 30 6.35 8.78 8.20
N LEU A 31 7.11 9.44 9.06
CA LEU A 31 6.57 10.38 10.05
C LEU A 31 6.29 11.73 9.42
N GLN A 32 5.17 12.34 9.78
CA GLN A 32 4.65 13.53 9.10
C GLN A 32 5.33 14.84 9.53
N HIS A 33 6.02 14.83 10.67
CA HIS A 33 6.68 16.01 11.24
C HIS A 33 8.18 16.12 10.86
N ARG A 34 8.73 15.22 10.03
CA ARG A 34 10.15 15.24 9.65
C ARG A 34 10.41 14.67 8.27
N ALA A 35 11.49 15.13 7.64
CA ALA A 35 11.93 14.68 6.31
C ALA A 35 12.74 13.36 6.38
N TYR A 36 12.22 12.34 7.07
CA TYR A 36 12.82 11.02 7.12
C TYR A 36 11.76 9.95 6.83
N GLY A 37 11.90 9.31 5.68
CA GLY A 37 10.96 8.31 5.17
C GLY A 37 10.87 7.05 6.03
N CYS A 38 10.00 6.15 5.59
CA CYS A 38 9.88 4.80 6.13
C CYS A 38 9.77 3.82 4.98
N MET A 39 10.47 2.68 5.03
CA MET A 39 10.37 1.67 3.98
C MET A 39 8.98 1.06 4.03
N GLY A 40 8.37 0.90 2.85
CA GLY A 40 7.02 0.36 2.70
C GLY A 40 7.00 -0.71 1.62
N GLY A 41 5.90 -1.47 1.57
CA GLY A 41 5.68 -2.49 0.57
C GLY A 41 4.86 -1.97 -0.61
N LEU A 42 5.10 -2.51 -1.79
CA LEU A 42 4.24 -2.36 -2.96
C LEU A 42 4.14 -3.73 -3.65
N VAL A 43 2.93 -4.20 -3.93
CA VAL A 43 2.72 -5.45 -4.66
C VAL A 43 1.58 -5.28 -5.65
N ARG A 44 1.73 -5.90 -6.83
CA ARG A 44 0.66 -6.05 -7.81
C ARG A 44 -0.06 -7.37 -7.58
N LEU A 45 -1.39 -7.35 -7.55
CA LEU A 45 -2.16 -8.59 -7.43
C LEU A 45 -2.16 -9.34 -8.77
N PRO A 46 -1.96 -10.66 -8.78
CA PRO A 46 -1.93 -11.47 -10.00
C PRO A 46 -3.35 -11.77 -10.49
N ILE A 47 -4.06 -10.74 -10.95
CA ILE A 47 -5.43 -10.83 -11.45
C ILE A 47 -5.43 -10.39 -12.92
N ASP A 48 -5.75 -11.32 -13.81
CA ASP A 48 -5.73 -11.09 -15.24
C ASP A 48 -6.67 -9.94 -15.66
N GLY A 49 -6.15 -9.07 -16.53
CA GLY A 49 -6.88 -7.90 -17.03
C GLY A 49 -7.15 -6.81 -15.99
N ARG A 50 -6.61 -6.90 -14.77
CA ARG A 50 -6.78 -5.90 -13.71
C ARG A 50 -5.43 -5.34 -13.28
N ASP A 51 -5.38 -4.03 -13.10
CA ASP A 51 -4.19 -3.35 -12.58
C ASP A 51 -4.41 -2.91 -11.13
N ILE A 52 -4.30 -3.88 -10.21
CA ILE A 52 -4.51 -3.66 -8.78
C ILE A 52 -3.17 -3.66 -8.07
N LEU A 53 -2.87 -2.54 -7.39
CA LEU A 53 -1.68 -2.38 -6.57
C LEU A 53 -2.07 -2.24 -5.10
N ILE A 54 -1.32 -2.89 -4.22
CA ILE A 54 -1.43 -2.72 -2.78
C ILE A 54 -0.15 -2.09 -2.26
N PHE A 55 -0.30 -1.03 -1.48
CA PHE A 55 0.80 -0.32 -0.83
C PHE A 55 0.69 -0.45 0.69
N SER A 56 1.81 -0.42 1.41
CA SER A 56 1.84 -0.37 2.88
C SER A 56 2.84 0.66 3.42
N ASN A 57 2.47 1.30 4.52
CA ASN A 57 3.33 2.15 5.33
C ASN A 57 2.70 2.42 6.70
N ILE A 58 3.41 3.15 7.56
CA ILE A 58 2.82 3.77 8.75
C ILE A 58 1.90 4.94 8.38
N ASP A 59 0.79 5.10 9.12
CA ASP A 59 -0.24 6.12 8.89
C ASP A 59 -0.61 6.83 10.20
N THR A 60 0.24 7.76 10.61
CA THR A 60 0.11 8.47 11.88
C THR A 60 0.48 9.94 11.74
N GLU A 61 -0.28 10.79 12.43
CA GLU A 61 0.02 12.21 12.64
C GLU A 61 0.86 12.43 13.92
N GLY A 62 1.16 11.36 14.67
CA GLY A 62 1.92 11.40 15.91
C GLY A 62 3.43 11.52 15.72
N GLU A 63 4.15 11.48 16.83
CA GLU A 63 5.61 11.57 16.86
C GLU A 63 6.32 10.20 16.73
N HIS A 64 5.57 9.11 16.80
CA HIS A 64 6.10 7.74 16.82
C HIS A 64 5.66 6.96 15.59
N ARG A 65 6.47 6.00 15.16
CA ARG A 65 6.10 5.13 14.05
C ARG A 65 5.08 4.10 14.55
N GLU A 66 3.89 4.13 13.98
CA GLU A 66 2.76 3.32 14.41
C GLU A 66 1.70 3.24 13.29
N ARG A 67 0.63 2.48 13.55
CA ARG A 67 -0.54 2.42 12.66
C ARG A 67 -0.20 1.93 11.25
N VAL A 68 0.44 0.76 11.14
CA VAL A 68 0.69 0.15 9.83
C VAL A 68 -0.65 -0.08 9.11
N THR A 69 -0.71 0.47 7.91
CA THR A 69 -1.91 0.61 7.10
C THR A 69 -1.60 0.17 5.68
N VAL A 70 -2.63 -0.28 4.97
CA VAL A 70 -2.54 -0.67 3.56
C VAL A 70 -3.51 0.14 2.71
N TRP A 71 -3.10 0.45 1.48
CA TRP A 71 -3.90 1.16 0.48
C TRP A 71 -4.07 0.29 -0.75
N ALA A 72 -5.20 0.42 -1.45
CA ALA A 72 -5.42 -0.20 -2.75
C ALA A 72 -5.57 0.85 -3.84
N SER A 73 -4.92 0.59 -4.98
CA SER A 73 -5.13 1.25 -6.25
C SER A 73 -5.75 0.25 -7.22
N PHE A 74 -6.66 0.70 -8.09
CA PHE A 74 -7.33 -0.14 -9.10
C PHE A 74 -7.01 0.26 -10.55
N ASP A 75 -6.09 1.20 -10.74
CA ASP A 75 -5.77 1.84 -12.02
C ASP A 75 -4.25 1.95 -12.28
N GLY A 76 -3.46 1.08 -11.65
CA GLY A 76 -2.00 1.06 -11.81
C GLY A 76 -1.23 2.11 -11.02
N GLY A 77 -1.83 2.64 -9.95
CA GLY A 77 -1.20 3.52 -8.98
C GLY A 77 -1.51 5.00 -9.21
N LYS A 78 -2.46 5.31 -10.11
CA LYS A 78 -2.86 6.69 -10.41
C LYS A 78 -3.73 7.25 -9.30
N THR A 79 -4.60 6.43 -8.72
CA THR A 79 -5.44 6.80 -7.58
C THR A 79 -5.48 5.70 -6.52
N TRP A 80 -5.65 6.07 -5.24
CA TRP A 80 -5.66 5.15 -4.11
C TRP A 80 -6.93 5.32 -3.26
N PRO A 81 -8.11 4.91 -3.75
CA PRO A 81 -9.40 5.32 -3.21
C PRO A 81 -9.75 4.75 -1.83
N VAL A 82 -9.09 3.68 -1.39
CA VAL A 82 -9.39 2.99 -0.12
C VAL A 82 -8.11 2.62 0.64
N LYS A 83 -8.17 2.75 1.96
CA LYS A 83 -7.14 2.27 2.89
C LYS A 83 -7.73 1.56 4.08
N ARG A 84 -6.99 0.63 4.69
CA ARG A 84 -7.43 -0.06 5.91
C ARG A 84 -6.27 -0.22 6.89
N LEU A 85 -6.50 0.19 8.13
CA LEU A 85 -5.58 -0.02 9.24
C LEU A 85 -5.43 -1.52 9.52
N VAL A 86 -4.18 -2.00 9.60
CA VAL A 86 -3.87 -3.40 9.93
C VAL A 86 -3.60 -3.55 11.43
N GLU A 87 -2.74 -2.70 12.00
CA GLU A 87 -2.43 -2.72 13.43
C GLU A 87 -2.21 -1.29 13.96
N PRO A 88 -2.92 -0.84 15.01
CA PRO A 88 -2.79 0.52 15.54
C PRO A 88 -1.47 0.80 16.26
N GLY A 89 -0.77 -0.24 16.72
CA GLY A 89 0.39 -0.11 17.60
C GLY A 89 1.70 0.28 16.89
N PRO A 90 2.80 0.29 17.66
CA PRO A 90 4.14 0.58 17.14
C PRO A 90 4.48 -0.33 15.96
N SER A 91 4.83 0.29 14.84
CA SER A 91 5.15 -0.39 13.59
C SER A 91 6.15 0.44 12.78
N ALA A 92 6.93 -0.20 11.92
CA ALA A 92 7.93 0.50 11.11
C ALA A 92 8.00 -0.07 9.69
N TYR A 93 9.11 -0.67 9.28
CA TYR A 93 9.26 -1.10 7.90
C TYR A 93 8.29 -2.22 7.56
N SER A 94 7.82 -2.21 6.32
CA SER A 94 6.91 -3.21 5.81
C SER A 94 7.27 -3.68 4.40
N SER A 95 6.83 -4.89 4.07
CA SER A 95 6.93 -5.50 2.76
C SER A 95 5.64 -6.26 2.45
N LEU A 96 5.27 -6.32 1.17
CA LEU A 96 4.04 -6.96 0.71
C LEU A 96 4.35 -8.06 -0.29
N ASN A 97 3.53 -9.11 -0.26
CA ASN A 97 3.52 -10.13 -1.29
C ASN A 97 2.09 -10.63 -1.54
N ALA A 98 1.84 -11.13 -2.74
CA ALA A 98 0.56 -11.70 -3.14
C ALA A 98 0.71 -13.21 -3.30
N GLY A 99 -0.31 -13.95 -2.87
CA GLY A 99 -0.37 -15.38 -3.12
C GLY A 99 -0.46 -15.68 -4.62
N ARG A 100 0.07 -16.84 -5.01
CA ARG A 100 0.14 -17.22 -6.42
C ARG A 100 -1.18 -17.83 -6.88
N PRO A 101 -1.62 -17.55 -8.12
CA PRO A 101 -2.74 -18.27 -8.73
C PRO A 101 -2.51 -19.79 -8.69
N GLU A 102 -3.58 -20.56 -8.59
CA GLU A 102 -3.59 -22.02 -8.61
C GLU A 102 -2.80 -22.65 -7.46
N THR A 103 -2.70 -21.95 -6.33
CA THR A 103 -2.06 -22.46 -5.10
C THR A 103 -2.92 -22.17 -3.86
N PRO A 104 -2.66 -22.83 -2.72
CA PRO A 104 -3.40 -22.54 -1.48
C PRO A 104 -3.28 -21.10 -0.96
N SER A 105 -2.36 -20.29 -1.49
CA SER A 105 -2.24 -18.87 -1.14
C SER A 105 -3.03 -17.94 -2.06
N GLU A 106 -3.66 -18.46 -3.11
CA GLU A 106 -4.43 -17.66 -4.07
C GLU A 106 -5.44 -16.73 -3.37
N GLY A 107 -5.53 -15.49 -3.86
CA GLY A 107 -6.39 -14.45 -3.29
C GLY A 107 -5.92 -13.88 -1.94
N GLN A 108 -4.83 -14.40 -1.37
CA GLN A 108 -4.24 -13.86 -0.14
C GLN A 108 -3.21 -12.78 -0.43
N ILE A 109 -3.16 -11.80 0.46
CA ILE A 109 -2.16 -10.75 0.54
C ILE A 109 -1.44 -10.91 1.87
N TYR A 110 -0.11 -10.86 1.82
CA TYR A 110 0.76 -11.02 2.97
C TYR A 110 1.51 -9.73 3.22
N LEU A 111 1.35 -9.17 4.41
CA LEU A 111 2.09 -8.02 4.89
C LEU A 111 3.04 -8.48 5.98
N HIS A 112 4.35 -8.42 5.72
CA HIS A 112 5.36 -8.53 6.75
C HIS A 112 5.74 -7.14 7.23
N TYR A 113 5.80 -6.92 8.54
CA TYR A 113 6.10 -5.61 9.10
C TYR A 113 6.80 -5.69 10.45
N GLU A 114 7.68 -4.73 10.72
CA GLU A 114 8.29 -4.53 12.03
C GLU A 114 7.24 -4.06 13.03
N ALA A 115 7.17 -4.68 14.20
CA ALA A 115 6.24 -4.33 15.27
C ALA A 115 6.82 -4.71 16.64
N GLY A 116 6.71 -3.79 17.60
CA GLY A 116 7.29 -3.97 18.94
C GLY A 116 8.79 -4.26 18.88
N SER A 117 9.23 -5.37 19.48
CA SER A 117 10.63 -5.82 19.48
C SER A 117 11.01 -6.77 18.34
N GLY A 118 10.11 -7.01 17.37
CA GLY A 118 10.32 -7.98 16.31
C GLY A 118 9.55 -7.65 15.04
N SER A 119 9.00 -8.69 14.39
CA SER A 119 8.18 -8.52 13.19
C SER A 119 6.97 -9.46 13.22
N LYS A 120 5.94 -9.09 12.48
CA LYS A 120 4.68 -9.82 12.34
C LYS A 120 4.35 -10.05 10.87
N ILE A 121 3.49 -11.04 10.60
CA ILE A 121 2.86 -11.23 9.30
C ILE A 121 1.35 -11.10 9.49
N ALA A 122 0.74 -10.17 8.77
CA ALA A 122 -0.71 -10.14 8.58
C ALA A 122 -1.04 -10.83 7.25
N ARG A 123 -2.13 -11.60 7.25
CA ARG A 123 -2.69 -12.23 6.06
C ARG A 123 -4.14 -11.77 5.92
N PHE A 124 -4.48 -11.20 4.77
CA PHE A 124 -5.81 -10.70 4.45
C PHE A 124 -6.08 -10.89 2.95
N ASN A 125 -7.28 -10.53 2.49
CA ASN A 125 -7.64 -10.54 1.07
C ASN A 125 -8.16 -9.17 0.65
N LEU A 126 -8.46 -9.02 -0.64
CA LEU A 126 -8.91 -7.74 -1.19
C LEU A 126 -10.27 -7.32 -0.63
N THR A 127 -11.19 -8.25 -0.39
CA THR A 127 -12.48 -7.97 0.27
C THR A 127 -12.29 -7.33 1.64
N TRP A 128 -11.38 -7.85 2.47
CA TRP A 128 -11.04 -7.22 3.74
C TRP A 128 -10.52 -5.80 3.50
N LEU A 129 -9.64 -5.56 2.54
CA LEU A 129 -9.16 -4.19 2.30
C LEU A 129 -10.28 -3.22 1.85
N LEU A 130 -11.28 -3.71 1.13
CA LEU A 130 -12.42 -2.92 0.64
C LEU A 130 -13.36 -2.42 1.74
N ASP A 131 -13.45 -3.09 2.90
CA ASP A 131 -14.19 -2.57 4.06
C ASP A 131 -13.40 -1.49 4.84
N GLY A 132 -12.35 -0.94 4.23
CA GLY A 132 -11.57 0.17 4.76
C GLY A 132 -12.30 1.51 4.69
N GLU A 133 -11.55 2.58 4.92
CA GLU A 133 -12.03 3.94 4.79
C GLU A 133 -11.62 4.54 3.44
N ALA A 134 -12.47 5.43 2.93
CA ALA A 134 -12.18 6.18 1.73
C ALA A 134 -11.05 7.19 1.99
N THR A 135 -10.16 7.35 1.02
CA THR A 135 -9.05 8.30 1.12
C THR A 135 -9.39 9.67 0.53
N GLY A 136 -10.43 9.72 -0.32
CA GLY A 136 -10.75 10.89 -1.15
C GLY A 136 -9.92 11.01 -2.44
N ASP A 137 -9.04 10.05 -2.72
CA ASP A 137 -8.23 10.00 -3.93
C ASP A 137 -8.79 8.99 -4.94
N GLY A 138 -9.73 9.44 -5.77
CA GLY A 138 -10.43 8.61 -6.75
C GLY A 138 -11.60 7.81 -6.16
N ASP A 139 -12.15 6.90 -6.97
CA ASP A 139 -13.31 6.08 -6.62
C ASP A 139 -12.99 4.59 -6.73
N VAL A 140 -13.52 3.80 -5.79
CA VAL A 140 -13.51 2.34 -5.91
C VAL A 140 -14.39 1.93 -7.10
N PRO A 141 -13.86 1.21 -8.12
CA PRO A 141 -14.63 0.89 -9.32
C PRO A 141 -15.81 -0.04 -9.06
N ASP A 142 -16.92 0.14 -9.78
CA ASP A 142 -18.14 -0.66 -9.56
C ASP A 142 -17.98 -2.15 -9.88
N TRP A 143 -17.04 -2.50 -10.75
CA TRP A 143 -16.78 -3.91 -11.08
C TRP A 143 -16.26 -4.70 -9.86
N ILE A 144 -15.65 -4.04 -8.87
CA ILE A 144 -15.12 -4.73 -7.69
C ILE A 144 -16.11 -4.80 -6.53
N LYS A 145 -17.07 -3.87 -6.48
CA LYS A 145 -18.13 -3.86 -5.44
C LYS A 145 -19.10 -5.04 -5.57
N ASN A 146 -19.15 -5.66 -6.74
CA ASN A 146 -20.06 -6.75 -7.09
C ASN A 146 -19.35 -8.11 -7.26
N SER A 147 -18.09 -8.21 -6.82
CA SER A 147 -17.23 -9.41 -6.95
C SER A 147 -17.29 -10.32 -5.73
#